data_AF-A0A820RG94-F1
#
_entry.id   AF-A0A820RG94-F1
#
_cell.length_a   1.000
_cell.length_b   1.000
_cell.length_c   1.000
_cell.angle_alpha   90.00
_cell.angle_beta   90.00
_cell.angle_gamma   90.00
#
_symmetry.space_group_name_H-M   'P 1'
#
loop_
_entity.id
_entity.type
_entity.pdbx_description
1 polymer ?
#
loop_
_entity_poly.entity_id
_entity_poly.type
_entity_poly.pdbx_seq_one_letter_code
_entity_poly.pdbx_strand_id
1 'polypeptide(L)'
;MFDAHTSNDRVLLLLHAPFGINENLLYRFYDMKYEQQLLSIIDKYSSNIIMCLSAHRHYDTFRVYTSLNVTMGILGHPSISPIGYLTQPSIRKYSYNRKSLILTDYEQYGLNIIEAENTQKDEWTLSY
;
A
#
# COMPACT_ATOMS: atom_id res chain seq x y z
N MET A 1 17.00 9.41 20.60
CA MET A 1 16.42 8.20 19.96
C MET A 1 14.91 8.39 19.96
N PHE A 2 14.26 8.34 18.80
CA PHE A 2 12.81 8.48 18.71
C PHE A 2 12.19 7.08 18.82
N ASP A 3 11.42 6.84 19.89
CA ASP A 3 10.72 5.58 20.12
C ASP A 3 9.21 5.86 20.17
N ALA A 4 8.55 5.59 19.03
CA ALA A 4 7.13 5.82 18.85
C ALA A 4 6.26 5.02 19.82
N HIS A 5 6.72 3.87 20.30
CA HIS A 5 5.96 3.06 21.25
C HIS A 5 5.94 3.72 22.63
N THR A 6 7.10 4.18 23.12
CA THR A 6 7.20 4.86 24.42
C THR A 6 6.48 6.22 24.45
N SER A 7 6.49 6.94 23.32
CA SER A 7 5.80 8.22 23.16
C SER A 7 4.31 8.08 22.82
N ASN A 8 3.83 6.84 22.62
CA ASN A 8 2.46 6.56 22.17
C ASN A 8 2.10 7.25 20.84
N ASP A 9 3.08 7.37 19.94
CA ASP A 9 2.91 7.93 18.62
C ASP A 9 2.24 6.93 17.67
N ARG A 10 1.55 7.45 16.66
CA ARG A 10 0.97 6.64 15.57
C ARG A 10 1.98 6.46 14.46
N VAL A 11 1.99 5.29 13.83
CA VAL A 11 2.97 4.90 12.82
C VAL A 11 2.29 4.48 11.53
N LEU A 12 2.65 5.14 10.43
CA LEU A 12 2.36 4.70 9.08
C LEU A 12 3.52 3.82 8.59
N LEU A 13 3.24 2.56 8.29
CA LEU A 13 4.24 1.64 7.76
C LEU A 13 4.27 1.70 6.23
N LEU A 14 5.45 1.95 5.66
CA LEU A 14 5.67 1.95 4.21
C LEU A 14 6.60 0.81 3.82
N LEU A 15 6.18 0.00 2.86
CA LEU A 15 6.94 -1.14 2.36
C LEU A 15 7.02 -1.08 0.84
N HIS A 16 8.18 -1.43 0.26
CA HIS A 16 8.23 -1.64 -1.18
C HIS A 16 7.59 -3.00 -1.53
N ALA A 17 8.18 -4.10 -1.06
CA ALA A 17 7.65 -5.44 -1.28
C ALA A 17 6.50 -5.74 -0.28
N PRO A 18 5.36 -6.27 -0.75
CA PRO A 18 4.22 -6.58 0.11
C PRO A 18 4.36 -7.96 0.76
N PHE A 19 3.64 -8.17 1.87
CA PHE A 19 3.52 -9.48 2.49
C PHE A 19 2.69 -10.46 1.67
N GLY A 20 2.94 -11.74 1.90
CA GLY A 20 2.19 -12.86 1.36
C GLY A 20 2.56 -13.20 -0.09
N ILE A 21 1.61 -13.81 -0.78
CA ILE A 21 1.80 -14.42 -2.10
C ILE A 21 1.33 -13.46 -3.19
N ASN A 22 2.09 -13.27 -4.27
CA ASN A 22 1.65 -12.58 -5.47
C ASN A 22 0.44 -13.32 -6.09
N GLU A 23 -0.72 -12.68 -6.16
CA GLU A 23 -1.96 -13.28 -6.70
C GLU A 23 -1.87 -13.73 -8.17
N ASN A 24 -1.03 -13.08 -8.97
CA ASN A 24 -0.92 -13.37 -10.41
C ASN A 24 0.10 -14.47 -10.70
N LEU A 25 1.19 -14.52 -9.91
CA LEU A 25 2.36 -15.37 -10.18
C LEU A 25 2.63 -16.43 -9.11
N LEU A 26 1.82 -16.45 -8.04
CA LEU A 26 1.81 -17.45 -6.96
C LEU A 26 3.15 -17.68 -6.24
N TYR A 27 4.06 -16.69 -6.26
CA TYR A 27 5.30 -16.71 -5.47
C TYR A 27 5.24 -15.76 -4.27
N ARG A 28 6.12 -15.96 -3.29
CA ARG A 28 6.26 -15.09 -2.11
C ARG A 28 7.38 -14.08 -2.29
N PHE A 29 7.19 -12.86 -1.78
CA PHE A 29 8.24 -11.82 -1.82
C PHE A 29 9.31 -12.02 -0.75
N TYR A 30 8.96 -12.71 0.33
CA TYR A 30 9.84 -12.99 1.44
C TYR A 30 9.97 -14.49 1.64
N ASP A 31 11.16 -14.92 2.09
CA ASP A 31 11.25 -16.20 2.78
C ASP A 31 10.31 -16.20 4.00
N MET A 32 9.65 -17.32 4.23
CA MET A 32 8.64 -17.46 5.28
C MET A 32 9.18 -17.08 6.67
N LYS A 33 10.45 -17.37 6.95
CA LYS A 33 11.09 -17.01 8.22
C LYS A 33 11.11 -15.49 8.44
N TYR A 34 11.47 -14.71 7.43
CA TYR A 34 11.54 -13.25 7.55
C TYR A 34 10.15 -12.63 7.55
N GLU A 35 9.22 -13.17 6.76
CA GLU A 35 7.82 -12.73 6.78
C GLU A 35 7.21 -12.90 8.17
N GLN A 36 7.38 -14.07 8.80
CA GLN A 36 6.89 -14.31 10.16
C GLN A 36 7.53 -13.38 11.19
N GLN A 37 8.82 -13.06 11.06
CA GLN A 37 9.47 -12.09 11.93
C GLN A 37 8.86 -10.69 11.77
N LEU A 38 8.63 -10.24 10.55
CA LEU A 38 8.00 -8.94 10.29
C LEU A 38 6.56 -8.88 10.80
N LEU A 39 5.77 -9.94 10.58
CA LEU A 39 4.41 -10.04 11.11
C LEU A 39 4.39 -10.05 12.65
N SER A 40 5.36 -10.69 13.30
CA SER A 40 5.46 -10.67 14.77
C SER A 40 5.77 -9.27 15.33
N ILE A 41 6.52 -8.46 14.58
CA ILE A 41 6.77 -7.05 14.91
C ILE A 41 5.48 -6.24 14.75
N ILE A 42 4.72 -6.48 13.68
CA ILE A 42 3.42 -5.84 13.45
C ILE A 42 2.44 -6.18 14.57
N ASP A 43 2.36 -7.45 14.97
CA ASP A 43 1.53 -7.89 16.10
C ASP A 43 1.92 -7.15 17.39
N LYS A 44 3.22 -7.11 17.69
CA LYS A 44 3.75 -6.47 18.90
C LYS A 44 3.43 -4.98 18.99
N TYR A 45 3.45 -4.26 17.86
CA TYR A 45 3.27 -2.81 17.81
C TYR A 45 1.95 -2.39 17.15
N SER A 46 0.99 -3.30 17.09
CA SER A 46 -0.32 -3.11 16.43
C SER A 46 -1.12 -1.93 16.98
N SER A 47 -0.95 -1.57 18.25
CA SER A 47 -1.59 -0.39 18.86
C SER A 47 -1.09 0.95 18.29
N ASN A 48 0.16 1.00 17.83
CA ASN A 48 0.79 2.19 17.26
C ASN A 48 0.61 2.26 15.74
N ILE A 49 0.65 1.11 15.05
CA ILE A 49 0.60 1.05 13.58
C ILE A 49 -0.84 1.29 13.11
N ILE A 50 -1.05 2.40 12.41
CA ILE A 50 -2.38 2.81 11.92
C ILE A 50 -2.72 2.22 10.55
N MET A 51 -1.71 1.93 9.73
CA MET A 51 -1.88 1.47 8.36
C MET A 51 -0.55 0.95 7.82
N CYS A 52 -0.63 0.05 6.85
CA CYS A 52 0.50 -0.35 6.03
C CYS A 52 0.20 -0.03 4.56
N LEU A 53 1.13 0.68 3.90
CA LEU A 53 1.11 0.90 2.46
C LEU A 53 2.25 0.10 1.83
N SER A 54 1.94 -0.55 0.70
CA SER A 54 2.84 -1.44 -0.01
C SER A 54 2.84 -1.15 -1.52
N ALA A 55 3.87 -1.61 -2.23
CA ALA A 55 4.06 -1.36 -3.65
C ALA A 55 4.48 -2.65 -4.39
N HIS A 56 5.43 -2.51 -5.33
CA HIS A 56 6.16 -3.55 -6.05
C HIS A 56 5.34 -4.41 -7.01
N ARG A 57 4.05 -4.66 -6.76
CA ARG A 57 3.20 -5.40 -7.70
C ARG A 57 2.77 -4.59 -8.90
N HIS A 58 2.79 -3.26 -8.80
CA HIS A 58 2.29 -2.33 -9.81
C HIS A 58 0.79 -2.46 -10.08
N TYR A 59 0.07 -3.20 -9.23
CA TYR A 59 -1.38 -3.38 -9.25
C TYR A 59 -2.01 -2.74 -8.02
N ASP A 60 -3.22 -2.26 -8.23
CA ASP A 60 -4.10 -1.83 -7.17
C ASP A 60 -4.67 -3.03 -6.41
N THR A 61 -4.26 -3.17 -5.15
CA THR A 61 -4.62 -4.34 -4.34
C THR A 61 -4.83 -3.94 -2.89
N PHE A 62 -5.45 -4.81 -2.13
CA PHE A 62 -5.46 -4.72 -0.68
C PHE A 62 -5.30 -6.10 -0.06
N ARG A 63 -4.82 -6.14 1.18
CA ARG A 63 -4.75 -7.33 2.00
C ARG A 63 -5.23 -7.01 3.40
N VAL A 64 -5.72 -8.04 4.06
CA VAL A 64 -6.04 -7.98 5.48
C VAL A 64 -5.12 -8.96 6.19
N TYR A 65 -4.30 -8.46 7.09
CA TYR A 65 -3.57 -9.28 8.03
C TYR A 65 -4.40 -9.43 9.31
N THR A 66 -4.59 -10.67 9.74
CA THR A 66 -5.33 -10.97 10.97
C THR A 66 -4.50 -11.92 11.83
N SER A 67 -4.41 -11.60 13.11
CA SER A 67 -3.93 -12.48 14.18
C SER A 67 -4.95 -12.53 15.31
N LEU A 68 -4.60 -13.17 16.43
CA LEU A 68 -5.45 -13.15 17.63
C LEU A 68 -5.59 -11.73 18.22
N ASN A 69 -4.62 -10.84 17.95
CA ASN A 69 -4.52 -9.54 18.61
C ASN A 69 -4.77 -8.35 17.67
N VAL A 70 -4.56 -8.52 16.35
CA VAL A 70 -4.67 -7.43 15.38
C VAL A 70 -5.46 -7.83 14.15
N THR A 71 -6.21 -6.88 13.60
CA THR A 71 -6.66 -6.90 12.21
C THR A 71 -6.17 -5.61 11.55
N MET A 72 -5.38 -5.73 10.49
CA MET A 72 -4.74 -4.60 9.81
C MET A 72 -4.95 -4.67 8.30
N GLY A 73 -5.39 -3.56 7.73
CA GLY A 73 -5.41 -3.37 6.28
C GLY A 73 -4.03 -3.00 5.74
N ILE A 74 -3.64 -3.63 4.64
CA ILE A 74 -2.44 -3.32 3.87
C ILE A 74 -2.90 -2.93 2.47
N LEU A 75 -2.64 -1.69 2.06
CA LEU A 75 -3.01 -1.20 0.73
C LEU A 75 -1.82 -1.31 -0.22
N GLY A 76 -2.02 -1.91 -1.38
CA GLY A 76 -1.04 -2.00 -2.47
C GLY A 76 -1.33 -0.96 -3.54
N HIS A 77 -0.34 -0.13 -3.88
CA HIS A 77 -0.52 0.92 -4.86
C HIS A 77 -0.09 0.51 -6.28
N PRO A 78 -0.84 0.91 -7.32
CA PRO A 78 -0.46 0.74 -8.72
C PRO A 78 0.66 1.72 -9.13
N SER A 79 1.52 1.33 -10.06
CA SER A 79 2.71 2.13 -10.43
C SER A 79 2.40 3.24 -11.43
N ILE A 80 3.30 4.21 -11.50
CA ILE A 80 3.39 5.16 -12.63
C ILE A 80 3.89 4.42 -13.87
N SER A 81 4.78 3.43 -13.71
CA SER A 81 5.33 2.69 -14.86
C SER A 81 4.29 1.71 -15.40
N PRO A 82 3.91 1.81 -16.69
CA PRO A 82 2.94 0.90 -17.32
C PRO A 82 3.62 -0.41 -17.75
N ILE A 83 3.95 -1.28 -16.79
CA ILE A 83 4.65 -2.53 -17.10
C ILE A 83 3.84 -3.34 -18.12
N GLY A 84 4.44 -3.53 -19.30
CA GLY A 84 3.85 -4.29 -20.41
C GLY A 84 2.55 -3.73 -20.96
N TYR A 85 2.22 -2.45 -20.74
CA TYR A 85 0.92 -1.85 -21.04
C TYR A 85 -0.29 -2.56 -20.38
N LEU A 86 -0.04 -3.38 -19.37
CA LEU A 86 -1.09 -4.11 -18.64
C LEU A 86 -1.75 -3.24 -17.56
N THR A 87 -1.10 -2.14 -17.20
CA THR A 87 -1.60 -1.18 -16.21
C THR A 87 -1.44 0.25 -16.74
N GLN A 88 -2.40 1.11 -16.39
CA GLN A 88 -2.30 2.53 -16.64
C GLN A 88 -1.44 3.19 -15.55
N PRO A 89 -0.59 4.18 -15.87
CA PRO A 89 0.11 5.00 -14.90
C PRO A 89 -0.89 5.55 -13.90
N SER A 90 -0.55 5.42 -12.62
CA SER A 90 -1.51 5.63 -11.55
C SER A 90 -0.88 6.37 -10.37
N ILE A 91 -1.63 7.31 -9.79
CA ILE A 91 -1.25 8.03 -8.56
C ILE A 91 -2.43 8.00 -7.58
N ARG A 92 -2.16 7.99 -6.28
CA ARG A 92 -3.21 7.91 -5.25
C ARG A 92 -3.06 9.03 -4.23
N LYS A 93 -4.18 9.68 -3.90
CA LYS A 93 -4.25 10.72 -2.89
C LYS A 93 -5.01 10.19 -1.67
N TYR A 94 -4.33 10.13 -0.53
CA TYR A 94 -4.90 9.64 0.71
C TYR A 94 -5.46 10.80 1.55
N SER A 95 -6.68 10.63 2.03
CA SER A 95 -7.33 11.53 2.99
C SER A 95 -7.31 10.89 4.37
N TYR A 96 -6.90 11.64 5.39
CA TYR A 96 -6.80 11.14 6.76
C TYR A 96 -7.12 12.23 7.78
N ASN A 97 -7.60 11.80 8.94
CA ASN A 97 -7.83 12.70 10.06
C ASN A 97 -6.49 13.09 10.70
N ARG A 98 -6.13 14.37 10.71
CA ARG A 98 -4.81 14.81 11.24
C ARG A 98 -4.58 14.56 12.73
N LYS A 99 -5.65 14.39 13.52
CA LYS A 99 -5.56 14.15 14.97
C LYS A 99 -5.42 12.67 15.29
N SER A 100 -6.23 11.80 14.67
CA SER A 100 -6.16 10.35 14.89
C SER A 100 -5.21 9.63 13.94
N LEU A 101 -4.82 10.28 12.86
CA LEU A 101 -4.05 9.77 11.72
C LEU A 101 -4.73 8.59 11.00
N ILE A 102 -6.02 8.36 11.28
CA ILE A 102 -6.81 7.32 10.62
C ILE A 102 -7.13 7.78 9.20
N LEU A 103 -6.85 6.91 8.22
CA LEU A 103 -7.29 7.10 6.84
C LEU A 103 -8.82 7.16 6.79
N THR A 104 -9.35 8.20 6.17
CA THR A 104 -10.80 8.35 5.97
C THR A 104 -11.21 7.95 4.56
N ASP A 105 -10.34 8.17 3.58
CA ASP A 105 -10.62 7.89 2.18
C ASP A 105 -9.35 7.88 1.32
N TYR A 106 -9.46 7.46 0.07
CA TYR A 106 -8.44 7.69 -0.94
C TYR A 106 -9.04 7.85 -2.33
N GLU A 107 -8.44 8.72 -3.13
CA GLU A 107 -8.79 8.94 -4.52
C GLU A 107 -7.70 8.36 -5.41
N GLN A 108 -8.09 7.51 -6.36
CA GLN A 108 -7.20 6.91 -7.33
C GLN A 108 -7.30 7.68 -8.65
N TYR A 109 -6.15 8.14 -9.16
CA TYR A 109 -6.07 8.80 -10.45
C TYR A 109 -5.29 7.91 -11.42
N GLY A 110 -5.68 7.94 -12.69
CA GLY A 110 -5.05 7.19 -13.76
C GLY A 110 -4.79 8.08 -14.97
N LEU A 111 -3.77 7.71 -15.75
CA LEU A 111 -3.49 8.30 -17.06
C LEU A 111 -3.79 7.26 -18.14
N ASN A 112 -4.72 7.59 -19.04
CA ASN A 112 -4.96 6.76 -20.22
C ASN A 112 -3.87 7.01 -21.25
N ILE A 113 -2.87 6.12 -21.30
CA ILE A 113 -1.73 6.24 -22.22
C ILE A 113 -2.20 6.29 -23.68
N ILE A 114 -3.19 5.48 -24.06
CA ILE A 114 -3.65 5.44 -25.45
C ILE A 114 -4.23 6.78 -25.86
N GLU A 115 -5.00 7.40 -24.96
CA GLU A 115 -5.57 8.72 -25.18
C GLU A 115 -4.52 9.83 -25.12
N ALA A 116 -3.56 9.73 -24.20
CA ALA A 116 -2.45 10.67 -24.10
C ALA A 116 -1.59 10.68 -25.38
N GLU A 117 -1.28 9.51 -25.93
CA GLU A 117 -0.56 9.36 -27.20
C GLU A 117 -1.38 9.92 -28.38
N ASN A 118 -2.70 9.62 -28.44
CA ASN A 118 -3.55 10.10 -29.53
C ASN A 118 -3.77 11.62 -29.52
N THR A 119 -3.84 12.23 -28.34
CA THR A 119 -4.17 13.65 -28.17
C THR A 119 -2.96 14.53 -27.90
N GLN A 120 -1.80 13.92 -27.61
CA GLN A 120 -0.57 14.59 -27.18
C GLN A 120 -0.79 15.42 -25.90
N LYS A 121 -1.62 14.91 -24.97
CA LYS A 121 -1.94 15.55 -23.69
C LYS A 121 -1.99 14.54 -22.55
N ASP A 122 -1.29 14.86 -21.47
CA ASP A 122 -1.25 14.02 -20.26
C ASP A 122 -2.38 14.39 -19.29
N GLU A 123 -3.61 13.98 -19.60
CA GLU A 123 -4.79 14.24 -18.77
C GLU A 123 -5.00 13.14 -17.71
N TRP A 124 -4.63 13.44 -16.46
CA TRP A 124 -4.89 12.58 -15.31
C TRP A 124 -6.33 12.70 -14.86
N THR A 125 -7.05 11.58 -14.79
CA THR A 125 -8.47 11.55 -14.43
C THR A 125 -8.70 10.75 -13.15
N LEU A 126 -9.69 11.18 -12.37
CA LEU A 126 -10.16 10.42 -11.21
C LEU A 126 -10.76 9.10 -11.71
N SER A 127 -10.20 7.98 -11.27
CA SER A 127 -10.71 6.64 -11.56
C SER A 127 -11.83 6.26 -10.61
N TYR A 128 -11.60 6.45 -9.30
CA TYR A 128 -12.58 6.26 -8.23
C TYR A 128 -12.10 6.93 -6.94
#